data_AF-A0A917RYV0-F1
#
_entry.id   AF-A0A917RYV0-F1
#
_cell.length_a   1.000
_cell.length_b   1.000
_cell.length_c   1.000
_cell.angle_alpha   90.00
_cell.angle_beta   90.00
_cell.angle_gamma   90.00
#
_symmetry.space_group_name_H-M   'P 1'
#
loop_
_entity.id
_entity.type
_entity.pdbx_description
1 polymer ?
#
loop_
_entity_poly.entity_id
_entity_poly.type
_entity_poly.pdbx_seq_one_letter_code
_entity_poly.pdbx_strand_id
1 'polypeptide(L)' 'MTIICSACSWPDPVLISRHGAVRYWRCVCGQWLVSEADAVTASPGDSDLAEIRG' A
#
# COMPACT_ATOMS: atom_id res chain seq x y z
N MET A 1 11.16 2.53 9.61
CA MET A 1 9.93 3.04 8.97
C MET A 1 8.78 2.14 9.39
N THR A 2 7.74 2.69 9.99
CA THR A 2 6.51 1.94 10.33
C THR A 2 5.44 2.36 9.34
N ILE A 3 4.87 1.42 8.59
CA ILE A 3 3.76 1.71 7.68
C ILE A 3 2.46 1.54 8.44
N ILE A 4 1.68 2.60 8.58
CA ILE A 4 0.39 2.56 9.27
C ILE A 4 -0.71 2.51 8.22
N CYS A 5 -1.67 1.61 8.38
CA CYS A 5 -2.82 1.55 7.48
C CYS A 5 -3.73 2.75 7.70
N SER A 6 -3.87 3.63 6.71
CA SER A 6 -4.75 4.80 6.78
C SER A 6 -6.23 4.46 6.95
N ALA A 7 -6.66 3.25 6.56
CA ALA A 7 -8.06 2.83 6.64
C ALA A 7 -8.49 2.34 8.04
N CYS A 8 -7.58 1.74 8.82
CA CYS A 8 -7.94 1.15 10.12
C CYS A 8 -6.94 1.48 11.25
N SER A 9 -5.94 2.30 10.97
CA SER A 9 -4.84 2.67 11.87
C SER A 9 -3.98 1.51 12.38
N TRP A 10 -4.08 0.32 11.77
CA TRP A 10 -3.23 -0.82 12.14
C TRP A 10 -1.75 -0.52 11.82
N PRO A 11 -0.84 -0.64 12.80
CA PRO A 11 0.53 -0.15 12.67
C PRO A 11 1.51 -1.16 12.06
N ASP A 12 1.09 -2.40 11.81
CA ASP A 12 1.99 -3.46 11.31
C ASP A 12 1.38 -4.29 10.15
N PRO A 13 1.18 -3.69 8.96
CA PRO A 13 0.83 -4.44 7.75
C PRO A 13 1.95 -5.42 7.38
N VAL A 14 1.58 -6.59 6.84
CA VAL A 14 2.53 -7.64 6.48
C VAL A 14 3.05 -7.42 5.06
N LEU A 15 4.36 -7.47 4.85
CA LEU A 15 4.96 -7.41 3.51
C LEU A 15 4.65 -8.72 2.75
N ILE A 16 4.02 -8.60 1.58
CA ILE A 16 3.65 -9.76 0.73
C ILE A 16 4.59 -9.92 -0.45
N SER A 17 4.97 -8.83 -1.11
CA SER A 17 5.86 -8.89 -2.29
C SER A 17 6.71 -7.64 -2.44
N ARG A 18 7.81 -7.76 -3.19
CA ARG A 18 8.72 -6.67 -3.53
C ARG A 18 9.14 -6.78 -5.00
N HIS A 19 8.98 -5.68 -5.73
CA HIS A 19 9.41 -5.53 -7.12
C HIS A 19 10.35 -4.33 -7.22
N GLY A 20 11.66 -4.57 -7.12
CA GLY A 20 12.66 -3.50 -7.08
C GLY A 20 12.51 -2.62 -5.83
N ALA A 21 12.20 -1.33 -6.04
CA ALA A 21 11.97 -0.36 -4.97
C ALA A 21 10.55 -0.40 -4.40
N VAL A 22 9.61 -1.01 -5.13
CA VAL A 22 8.18 -1.10 -4.78
C VAL A 22 7.96 -2.28 -3.82
N ARG A 23 7.24 -2.03 -2.74
CA ARG A 23 6.85 -3.02 -1.73
C ARG A 23 5.34 -3.02 -1.56
N TYR A 24 4.75 -4.21 -1.57
CA TYR A 24 3.31 -4.44 -1.43
C TYR A 24 3.03 -5.07 -0.08
N TRP A 25 2.15 -4.43 0.69
CA TRP A 25 1.81 -4.83 2.06
C TRP A 25 0.33 -5.15 2.17
N ARG A 26 -0.02 -6.01 3.12
CA ARG A 26 -1.39 -6.41 3.41
C ARG A 26 -1.73 -6.12 4.86
N CYS A 27 -2.76 -5.30 5.05
CA CYS A 27 -3.29 -5.02 6.37
C CYS A 27 -4.31 -6.09 6.80
N VAL A 28 -4.44 -6.32 8.10
CA VAL A 28 -5.46 -7.21 8.68
C VAL A 28 -6.90 -6.78 8.35
N CYS A 29 -7.14 -5.51 8.03
CA CYS A 29 -8.47 -4.99 7.72
C CYS A 29 -8.99 -5.30 6.30
N GLY A 30 -8.15 -5.82 5.39
CA GLY A 30 -8.56 -6.02 4.00
C GLY A 30 -7.76 -5.20 2.98
N GLN A 31 -7.12 -4.13 3.42
CA GLN A 31 -6.46 -3.18 2.53
C GLN A 31 -5.06 -3.63 2.09
N TRP A 32 -4.75 -3.31 0.84
CA TRP A 32 -3.38 -3.34 0.31
C TRP A 32 -2.70 -2.01 0.58
N LEU A 33 -1.39 -1.98 0.74
CA LEU A 33 -0.61 -0.74 0.78
C LEU A 33 0.59 -0.87 -0.14
N VAL A 34 0.96 0.22 -0.80
CA VAL A 34 2.12 0.26 -1.69
C VAL A 34 3.07 1.35 -1.21
N SER A 35 4.34 0.99 -1.05
CA SER A 35 5.40 1.92 -0.69
C SER A 35 6.57 1.79 -1.66
N GLU A 36 7.14 2.90 -2.09
CA GLU A 36 8.34 2.96 -2.91
C GLU A 36 9.42 3.73 -2.16
N ALA A 37 10.66 3.25 -2.16
CA ALA A 37 11.84 3.99 -1.70
C ALA A 37 11.62 4.89 -0.45
N ASP A 38 11.07 4.30 0.62
CA ASP A 38 10.82 4.98 1.90
C ASP A 38 9.75 6.09 1.87
N ALA A 39 8.82 6.04 0.92
CA ALA A 39 7.58 6.81 0.93
C ALA A 39 6.37 5.90 0.65
N VAL A 40 5.29 6.07 1.42
CA VAL A 40 4.00 5.42 1.12
C VAL A 40 3.38 6.21 -0.03
N THR A 41 3.48 5.70 -1.25
CA THR A 41 3.07 6.42 -2.47
C THR A 41 1.56 6.30 -2.72
N ALA A 42 0.91 5.25 -2.21
CA ALA A 42 -0.54 5.07 -2.35
C ALA A 42 -1.11 4.17 -1.24
N SER A 43 -2.17 4.65 -0.59
CA SER A 43 -3.17 3.78 0.03
C SER A 43 -4.32 3.64 -0.96
N PRO A 44 -4.67 2.42 -1.42
CA PRO A 44 -5.85 2.19 -2.25
C PRO A 44 -7.10 2.45 -1.41
N GLY A 45 -7.50 3.72 -1.34
CA GLY A 45 -8.87 4.09 -1.05
C GLY A 45 -9.58 4.13 -2.39
N ASP A 46 -10.53 3.21 -2.57
CA ASP A 46 -11.26 2.93 -3.81
C ASP A 46 -10.40 2.52 -5.00
N SER A 47 -10.88 1.50 -5.71
CA SER A 47 -10.23 0.95 -6.89
C SER A 47 -10.36 1.89 -8.08
N ASP A 48 -9.76 3.09 -8.04
CA ASP A 48 -9.42 3.82 -9.26
C ASP A 48 -7.98 3.44 -9.64
N LEU A 49 -7.86 2.29 -10.30
CA LEU A 49 -6.77 2.10 -11.24
C LEU A 49 -6.89 3.26 -12.21
N ALA A 50 -6.01 4.26 -12.10
CA ALA A 50 -6.01 5.43 -12.99
C ALA A 50 -6.28 4.96 -14.42
N GLU A 51 -7.45 5.34 -14.93
CA GLU A 51 -7.85 5.09 -16.32
C GLU A 51 -6.74 5.68 -17.19
N ILE A 52 -5.90 4.82 -17.77
CA ILE A 52 -5.06 5.20 -18.89
C ILE A 52 -5.99 5.42 -20.07
N ARG A 53 -6.48 6.65 -20.20
CA ARG A 53 -7.16 7.13 -21.41
C ARG A 53 -6.12 7.13 -22.53
N GLY A 54 -6.23 6.11 -23.40
CA GLY A 54 -5.62 6.14 -24.72
C GLY A 54 -6.26 7.18 -25.62
#